data_AF-A0A4Q5TP82-F1
#
_entry.id   AF-A0A4Q5TP82-F1
#
_cell.length_a   1.000
_cell.length_b   1.000
_cell.length_c   1.000
_cell.angle_alpha   90.00
_cell.angle_beta   90.00
_cell.angle_gamma   90.00
#
_symmetry.space_group_name_H-M   'P 1'
#
loop_
_entity.id
_entity.type
_entity.pdbx_description
1 polymer ?
#
loop_
_entity_poly.entity_id
_entity_poly.type
_entity_poly.pdbx_seq_one_letter_code
_entity_poly.pdbx_strand_id
1 'polypeptide(L)'
;MEIIPSASTLTHPAGVPFTITLTQGQVYNFMGQLTGGGGGTFTGVDLTGTKVSSIASASGACKRIAVFSGSGRISLTCNGAGASSDNYMVQSLPKSAWGKKFLTAPTGGLPFNIFRICVSDPTANVLLNGAPITYPLENNFFYEVPATNQPLKIESDVPITVAQYITSNSQCGNTGVGTLGDPEVIYLSPVEQNISKVIWNATSNFAITTHYYSVILPKGGTAISSFRIDGATVNPFQFIQHAQDPNFVYITQTVGAGQRRIESDSGFNAIAYGYGQNESYGYNAGTNVRDLYQQIGVSSQYGIEQIPSVCTGSPFKFKVSLPYLVDSMRWNLSSLPGNPASALITYSNPPVPSDADSTTIVNGKTIYWYSLPTS
;
A
#
# COMPACT_ATOMS: atom_id res chain seq x y z
N MET A 1 -8.40 -20.41 -4.79
CA MET A 1 -8.35 -18.97 -5.10
C MET A 1 -9.23 -18.74 -6.32
N GLU A 2 -10.01 -17.68 -6.34
CA GLU A 2 -10.79 -17.23 -7.49
C GLU A 2 -10.12 -16.00 -8.10
N ILE A 3 -10.05 -15.94 -9.43
CA ILE A 3 -9.54 -14.81 -10.20
C ILE A 3 -10.61 -14.37 -11.21
N ILE A 4 -10.84 -13.06 -11.30
CA ILE A 4 -11.66 -12.43 -12.35
C ILE A 4 -10.76 -11.41 -13.06
N PRO A 5 -10.24 -11.72 -14.27
CA PRO A 5 -9.41 -10.80 -15.03
C PRO A 5 -10.17 -9.53 -15.44
N SER A 6 -9.55 -8.36 -15.31
CA SER A 6 -10.13 -7.10 -15.82
C SER A 6 -10.03 -6.97 -17.34
N ALA A 7 -9.04 -7.63 -17.95
CA ALA A 7 -8.83 -7.69 -19.39
C ALA A 7 -8.50 -9.12 -19.82
N SER A 8 -8.55 -9.38 -21.13
CA SER A 8 -8.23 -10.70 -21.68
C SER A 8 -6.77 -11.06 -21.38
N THR A 9 -6.56 -12.28 -20.93
CA THR A 9 -5.23 -12.84 -20.66
C THR A 9 -4.87 -13.81 -21.79
N LEU A 10 -3.64 -14.31 -21.82
CA LEU A 10 -3.26 -15.36 -22.79
C LEU A 10 -4.08 -16.65 -22.63
N THR A 11 -4.67 -16.89 -21.45
CA THR A 11 -5.28 -18.18 -21.09
C THR A 11 -6.75 -18.09 -20.65
N HIS A 12 -7.24 -16.90 -20.32
CA HIS A 12 -8.58 -16.65 -19.78
C HIS A 12 -9.17 -15.34 -20.33
N PRO A 13 -10.47 -15.32 -20.68
CA PRO A 13 -11.14 -14.11 -21.15
C PRO A 13 -11.39 -13.10 -20.02
N ALA A 14 -11.55 -11.82 -20.39
CA ALA A 14 -11.92 -10.76 -19.46
C ALA A 14 -13.26 -11.03 -18.77
N GLY A 15 -13.38 -10.69 -17.47
CA GLY A 15 -14.62 -10.74 -16.71
C GLY A 15 -15.15 -12.13 -16.35
N VAL A 16 -14.53 -13.21 -16.85
CA VAL A 16 -14.96 -14.58 -16.55
C VAL A 16 -14.20 -15.12 -15.35
N PRO A 17 -14.89 -15.47 -14.24
CA PRO A 17 -14.24 -16.05 -13.06
C PRO A 17 -13.66 -17.43 -13.38
N PHE A 18 -12.49 -17.72 -12.82
CA PHE A 18 -11.93 -19.06 -12.79
C PHE A 18 -11.25 -19.34 -11.44
N THR A 19 -11.10 -20.62 -11.11
CA THR A 19 -10.52 -21.04 -9.83
C THR A 19 -9.21 -21.78 -10.03
N ILE A 20 -8.22 -21.45 -9.20
CA ILE A 20 -6.94 -22.16 -9.10
C ILE A 20 -6.79 -22.72 -7.68
N THR A 21 -6.42 -24.00 -7.60
CA THR A 21 -6.05 -24.68 -6.36
C THR A 21 -4.54 -24.61 -6.19
N LEU A 22 -4.08 -23.96 -5.12
CA LEU A 22 -2.67 -23.87 -4.78
C LEU A 22 -2.41 -24.50 -3.40
N THR A 23 -1.30 -25.20 -3.29
CA THR A 23 -0.72 -25.63 -2.01
C THR A 23 0.36 -24.64 -1.56
N GLN A 24 0.81 -24.76 -0.30
CA GLN A 24 1.82 -23.85 0.25
C GLN A 24 3.10 -23.87 -0.60
N GLY A 25 3.59 -22.69 -0.96
CA GLY A 25 4.80 -22.51 -1.79
C GLY A 25 4.55 -22.55 -3.31
N GLN A 26 3.33 -22.89 -3.75
CA GLN A 26 3.01 -22.84 -5.18
C GLN A 26 2.71 -21.40 -5.63
N VAL A 27 3.13 -21.09 -6.86
CA VAL A 27 2.91 -19.82 -7.53
C VAL A 27 2.10 -20.06 -8.78
N TYR A 28 1.09 -19.22 -9.02
CA TYR A 28 0.37 -19.14 -10.28
C TYR A 28 0.71 -17.82 -10.96
N ASN A 29 1.12 -17.88 -12.22
CA ASN A 29 1.38 -16.71 -13.06
C ASN A 29 0.45 -16.75 -14.27
N PHE A 30 -0.12 -15.61 -14.63
CA PHE A 30 -0.87 -15.42 -15.87
C PHE A 30 -0.55 -14.04 -16.44
N MET A 31 -0.54 -13.95 -17.78
CA MET A 31 -0.09 -12.77 -18.51
C MET A 31 -1.26 -12.19 -19.31
N GLY A 32 -1.32 -10.86 -19.36
CA GLY A 32 -2.27 -10.13 -20.21
C GLY A 32 -2.10 -10.52 -21.68
N GLN A 33 -3.19 -10.48 -22.44
CA GLN A 33 -3.11 -10.67 -23.88
C GLN A 33 -2.12 -9.69 -24.51
N LEU A 34 -1.32 -10.18 -25.43
CA LEU A 34 -0.41 -9.37 -26.23
C LEU A 34 -1.13 -8.96 -27.52
N THR A 35 -1.10 -7.66 -27.82
CA THR A 35 -1.74 -7.06 -29.00
C THR A 35 -0.72 -6.23 -29.77
N GLY A 36 -0.84 -6.22 -31.10
CA GLY A 36 0.16 -5.61 -31.99
C GLY A 36 1.49 -6.36 -31.94
N GLY A 37 2.14 -6.56 -33.09
CA GLY A 37 3.39 -7.32 -33.10
C GLY A 37 4.09 -7.34 -34.44
N GLY A 38 5.20 -6.63 -34.52
CA GLY A 38 6.22 -6.76 -35.56
C GLY A 38 7.60 -6.62 -34.89
N GLY A 39 8.56 -7.48 -35.28
CA GLY A 39 9.93 -7.39 -34.75
C GLY A 39 10.10 -7.71 -33.25
N GLY A 40 9.17 -8.45 -32.63
CA GLY A 40 9.29 -8.89 -31.23
C GLY A 40 8.86 -7.88 -30.16
N THR A 41 8.27 -6.74 -30.55
CA THR A 41 7.65 -5.77 -29.63
C THR A 41 6.14 -5.93 -29.63
N PHE A 42 5.53 -5.99 -28.46
CA PHE A 42 4.09 -6.17 -28.27
C PHE A 42 3.54 -5.13 -27.30
N THR A 43 2.25 -4.81 -27.42
CA THR A 43 1.49 -4.08 -26.40
C THR A 43 0.75 -5.09 -25.53
N GLY A 44 1.16 -5.22 -24.26
CA GLY A 44 0.44 -6.01 -23.28
C GLY A 44 -0.79 -5.24 -22.79
N VAL A 45 -1.94 -5.91 -22.71
CA VAL A 45 -3.12 -5.30 -22.09
C VAL A 45 -2.91 -5.08 -20.59
N ASP A 46 -3.47 -4.00 -20.08
CA ASP A 46 -3.42 -3.64 -18.67
C ASP A 46 -4.37 -4.50 -17.84
N LEU A 47 -3.83 -5.18 -16.82
CA LEU A 47 -4.61 -6.02 -15.89
C LEU A 47 -5.00 -5.30 -14.59
N THR A 48 -4.79 -3.98 -14.51
CA THR A 48 -5.30 -3.15 -13.40
C THR A 48 -6.82 -3.35 -13.29
N GLY A 49 -7.29 -3.65 -12.07
CA GLY A 49 -8.68 -4.00 -11.79
C GLY A 49 -8.98 -5.49 -11.71
N THR A 50 -8.02 -6.38 -12.02
CA THR A 50 -8.19 -7.82 -11.82
C THR A 50 -8.46 -8.14 -10.35
N LYS A 51 -9.54 -8.89 -10.09
CA LYS A 51 -9.93 -9.28 -8.74
C LYS A 51 -9.37 -10.66 -8.42
N VAL A 52 -8.63 -10.76 -7.33
CA VAL A 52 -8.09 -12.02 -6.81
C VAL A 52 -8.63 -12.23 -5.40
N SER A 53 -9.36 -13.33 -5.19
CA SER A 53 -10.03 -13.64 -3.92
C SER A 53 -9.59 -15.00 -3.39
N SER A 54 -9.32 -15.06 -2.09
CA SER A 54 -9.22 -16.33 -1.37
C SER A 54 -10.62 -16.81 -1.04
N ILE A 55 -10.99 -17.98 -1.54
CA ILE A 55 -12.30 -18.61 -1.31
C ILE A 55 -12.15 -19.71 -0.26
N ALA A 56 -13.05 -19.73 0.72
CA ALA A 56 -13.13 -20.77 1.74
C ALA A 56 -13.51 -22.12 1.10
N SER A 57 -12.97 -23.22 1.62
CA SER A 57 -13.51 -24.56 1.33
C SER A 57 -14.68 -24.84 2.28
N ALA A 58 -15.52 -25.83 1.96
CA ALA A 58 -16.65 -26.25 2.80
C ALA A 58 -16.25 -26.62 4.26
N SER A 59 -14.96 -26.84 4.52
CA SER A 59 -14.39 -27.23 5.81
C SER A 59 -13.34 -26.26 6.37
N GLY A 60 -13.09 -25.12 5.74
CA GLY A 60 -11.92 -24.29 6.08
C GLY A 60 -12.10 -22.78 5.92
N ALA A 61 -11.30 -22.01 6.66
CA ALA A 61 -11.25 -20.55 6.57
C ALA A 61 -10.52 -20.06 5.31
N CYS A 62 -10.78 -18.82 4.90
CA CYS A 62 -10.02 -18.15 3.85
C CYS A 62 -8.52 -18.07 4.21
N LYS A 63 -7.65 -18.47 3.27
CA LYS A 63 -6.20 -18.42 3.45
C LYS A 63 -5.64 -17.07 3.00
N ARG A 64 -4.54 -16.62 3.61
CA ARG A 64 -3.80 -15.44 3.14
C ARG A 64 -3.09 -15.77 1.83
N ILE A 65 -3.14 -14.83 0.88
CA ILE A 65 -2.45 -14.90 -0.41
C ILE A 65 -1.65 -13.61 -0.60
N ALA A 66 -0.52 -13.70 -1.28
CA ALA A 66 0.23 -12.55 -1.77
C ALA A 66 0.01 -12.45 -3.27
N VAL A 67 -0.27 -11.25 -3.76
CA VAL A 67 -0.46 -10.97 -5.19
C VAL A 67 0.64 -10.02 -5.61
N PHE A 68 1.31 -10.36 -6.71
CA PHE A 68 2.32 -9.51 -7.33
C PHE A 68 1.84 -9.14 -8.72
N SER A 69 2.09 -7.90 -9.12
CA SER A 69 1.84 -7.38 -10.45
C SER A 69 3.15 -6.84 -11.02
N GLY A 70 3.33 -6.95 -12.33
CA GLY A 70 4.60 -6.59 -12.95
C GLY A 70 4.61 -6.80 -14.45
N SER A 71 5.74 -6.47 -15.05
CA SER A 71 6.07 -6.84 -16.43
C SER A 71 7.49 -7.38 -16.46
N GLY A 72 7.73 -8.39 -17.30
CA GLY A 72 9.08 -8.90 -17.54
C GLY A 72 9.95 -7.94 -18.35
N ARG A 73 9.33 -6.97 -19.06
CA ARG A 73 9.98 -5.84 -19.72
C ARG A 73 8.91 -4.86 -20.21
N ILE A 74 9.01 -3.59 -19.88
CA ILE A 74 8.05 -2.56 -20.33
C ILE A 74 8.73 -1.22 -20.52
N SER A 75 8.26 -0.44 -21.49
CA SER A 75 8.51 1.01 -21.55
C SER A 75 7.31 1.75 -20.98
N LEU A 76 7.55 2.77 -20.16
CA LEU A 76 6.50 3.68 -19.69
C LEU A 76 6.70 5.04 -20.34
N THR A 77 5.81 5.38 -21.27
CA THR A 77 5.88 6.59 -22.08
C THR A 77 4.53 7.29 -22.11
N CYS A 78 4.53 8.60 -22.29
CA CYS A 78 3.30 9.40 -22.33
C CYS A 78 2.65 9.45 -23.72
N ASN A 79 3.29 8.86 -24.74
CA ASN A 79 2.85 8.93 -26.14
C ASN A 79 2.78 7.54 -26.82
N GLY A 80 3.00 6.45 -26.07
CA GLY A 80 3.02 5.09 -26.61
C GLY A 80 4.22 4.77 -27.50
N ALA A 81 5.22 5.66 -27.59
CA ALA A 81 6.45 5.38 -28.31
C ALA A 81 7.29 4.32 -27.60
N GLY A 82 8.12 3.60 -28.35
CA GLY A 82 9.16 2.74 -27.78
C GLY A 82 10.24 3.59 -27.10
N ALA A 83 10.67 3.16 -25.91
CA ALA A 83 11.74 3.83 -25.16
C ALA A 83 12.67 2.77 -24.53
N SER A 84 13.59 3.22 -23.68
CA SER A 84 14.25 2.31 -22.74
C SER A 84 13.20 1.59 -21.87
N SER A 85 13.54 0.43 -21.35
CA SER A 85 12.55 -0.50 -20.82
C SER A 85 13.20 -1.45 -19.85
N ASP A 86 12.47 -1.81 -18.80
CA ASP A 86 12.96 -2.72 -17.78
C ASP A 86 11.79 -3.54 -17.22
N ASN A 87 12.12 -4.55 -16.41
CA ASN A 87 11.14 -5.27 -15.62
C ASN A 87 10.75 -4.47 -14.39
N TYR A 88 9.54 -4.69 -13.91
CA TYR A 88 9.18 -4.33 -12.54
C TYR A 88 8.29 -5.42 -11.94
N MET A 89 8.33 -5.55 -10.63
CA MET A 89 7.46 -6.47 -9.90
C MET A 89 7.15 -5.89 -8.53
N VAL A 90 5.88 -5.63 -8.28
CA VAL A 90 5.41 -5.02 -7.04
C VAL A 90 4.33 -5.88 -6.40
N GLN A 91 4.40 -6.01 -5.07
CA GLN A 91 3.35 -6.64 -4.31
C GLN A 91 2.14 -5.70 -4.23
N SER A 92 0.99 -6.17 -4.71
CA SER A 92 -0.28 -5.46 -4.55
C SER A 92 -0.75 -5.59 -3.10
N LEU A 93 -0.90 -4.47 -2.41
CA LEU A 93 -1.38 -4.45 -1.03
C LEU A 93 -2.88 -4.83 -0.96
N PRO A 94 -3.31 -5.66 0.00
CA PRO A 94 -4.72 -6.01 0.15
C PRO A 94 -5.55 -4.78 0.52
N LYS A 95 -6.84 -4.76 0.13
CA LYS A 95 -7.77 -3.64 0.41
C LYS A 95 -7.85 -3.26 1.89
N SER A 96 -7.58 -4.18 2.82
CA SER A 96 -7.55 -3.91 4.26
C SER A 96 -6.37 -3.04 4.71
N ALA A 97 -5.30 -2.97 3.92
CA ALA A 97 -4.12 -2.14 4.19
C ALA A 97 -4.18 -0.76 3.50
N TRP A 98 -5.19 -0.53 2.67
CA TRP A 98 -5.40 0.74 1.96
C TRP A 98 -5.77 1.86 2.94
N GLY A 99 -5.38 3.09 2.63
CA GLY A 99 -5.62 4.26 3.48
C GLY A 99 -6.45 5.32 2.77
N LYS A 100 -6.64 6.47 3.42
CA LYS A 100 -7.48 7.56 2.89
C LYS A 100 -6.68 8.80 2.51
N LYS A 101 -5.44 8.92 2.99
CA LYS A 101 -4.58 10.08 2.72
C LYS A 101 -3.21 9.67 2.23
N PHE A 102 -2.81 10.20 1.10
CA PHE A 102 -1.49 10.02 0.51
C PHE A 102 -0.88 11.39 0.21
N LEU A 103 0.40 11.51 0.52
CA LEU A 103 1.21 12.66 0.13
C LEU A 103 2.30 12.12 -0.79
N THR A 104 2.66 12.89 -1.81
CA THR A 104 3.71 12.50 -2.76
C THR A 104 4.83 13.54 -2.77
N ALA A 105 6.04 13.08 -3.08
CA ALA A 105 7.19 13.95 -3.29
C ALA A 105 7.77 13.63 -4.68
N PRO A 106 8.27 14.64 -5.40
CA PRO A 106 8.96 14.39 -6.66
C PRO A 106 10.19 13.51 -6.41
N THR A 107 10.34 12.45 -7.20
CA THR A 107 11.55 11.62 -7.17
C THR A 107 12.76 12.44 -7.63
N GLY A 108 13.88 12.26 -6.95
CA GLY A 108 15.17 12.75 -7.40
C GLY A 108 15.51 12.17 -8.78
N GLY A 109 16.16 12.98 -9.63
CA GLY A 109 16.65 12.58 -10.94
C GLY A 109 15.61 12.43 -12.06
N LEU A 110 14.53 11.68 -11.82
CA LEU A 110 13.40 11.50 -12.74
C LEU A 110 12.10 12.02 -12.11
N PRO A 111 11.94 13.35 -11.92
CA PRO A 111 10.91 13.93 -11.04
C PRO A 111 9.48 13.92 -11.56
N PHE A 112 9.25 13.66 -12.84
CA PHE A 112 7.91 13.64 -13.44
C PHE A 112 7.29 12.24 -13.33
N ASN A 113 6.35 12.08 -12.41
CA ASN A 113 5.78 10.77 -12.10
C ASN A 113 4.30 10.72 -12.48
N ILE A 114 3.85 9.57 -12.98
CA ILE A 114 2.43 9.28 -13.18
C ILE A 114 1.89 8.62 -11.91
N PHE A 115 0.66 8.91 -11.53
CA PHE A 115 0.04 8.30 -10.35
C PHE A 115 -1.28 7.62 -10.72
N ARG A 116 -1.44 6.35 -10.35
CA ARG A 116 -2.74 5.68 -10.40
C ARG A 116 -3.33 5.59 -9.01
N ILE A 117 -4.56 6.06 -8.88
CA ILE A 117 -5.32 6.09 -7.63
C ILE A 117 -6.44 5.07 -7.76
N CYS A 118 -6.26 3.90 -7.17
CA CYS A 118 -7.26 2.83 -7.21
C CYS A 118 -8.25 2.96 -6.04
N VAL A 119 -9.55 2.92 -6.34
CA VAL A 119 -10.62 3.10 -5.37
C VAL A 119 -11.19 1.79 -4.90
N SER A 120 -11.51 1.69 -3.60
CA SER A 120 -12.14 0.49 -3.05
C SER A 120 -13.61 0.36 -3.47
N ASP A 121 -14.26 1.49 -3.79
CA ASP A 121 -15.64 1.67 -4.23
C ASP A 121 -15.66 2.69 -5.40
N PRO A 122 -16.34 2.41 -6.54
CA PRO A 122 -16.44 3.35 -7.67
C PRO A 122 -17.10 4.69 -7.35
N THR A 123 -17.87 4.77 -6.26
CA THR A 123 -18.57 5.99 -5.81
C THR A 123 -17.71 6.87 -4.89
N ALA A 124 -16.43 6.52 -4.70
CA ALA A 124 -15.49 7.26 -3.88
C ALA A 124 -15.40 8.74 -4.25
N ASN A 125 -15.49 9.62 -3.24
CA ASN A 125 -15.19 11.03 -3.40
C ASN A 125 -13.68 11.24 -3.20
N VAL A 126 -12.94 11.18 -4.31
CA VAL A 126 -11.49 11.41 -4.32
C VAL A 126 -11.19 12.90 -4.54
N LEU A 127 -10.37 13.47 -3.66
CA LEU A 127 -9.86 14.82 -3.74
C LEU A 127 -8.38 14.81 -4.14
N LEU A 128 -8.04 15.59 -5.17
CA LEU A 128 -6.67 15.88 -5.57
C LEU A 128 -6.37 17.34 -5.21
N ASN A 129 -5.37 17.54 -4.34
CA ASN A 129 -4.94 18.87 -3.88
C ASN A 129 -6.08 19.69 -3.24
N GLY A 130 -7.00 18.99 -2.54
CA GLY A 130 -8.13 19.61 -1.86
C GLY A 130 -9.36 19.90 -2.72
N ALA A 131 -9.30 19.63 -4.03
CA ALA A 131 -10.44 19.75 -4.95
C ALA A 131 -10.88 18.37 -5.47
N PRO A 132 -12.15 18.17 -5.85
CA PRO A 132 -12.59 16.93 -6.50
C PRO A 132 -11.72 16.58 -7.71
N ILE A 133 -11.33 15.32 -7.83
CA ILE A 133 -10.52 14.86 -8.97
C ILE A 133 -11.31 15.03 -10.28
N THR A 134 -10.66 15.57 -11.31
CA THR A 134 -11.28 15.86 -12.61
C THR A 134 -10.95 14.84 -13.69
N TYR A 135 -10.04 13.90 -13.40
CA TYR A 135 -9.68 12.82 -14.30
C TYR A 135 -10.80 11.76 -14.34
N PRO A 136 -11.04 11.10 -15.48
CA PRO A 136 -12.07 10.08 -15.57
C PRO A 136 -11.74 8.86 -14.70
N LEU A 137 -12.77 8.24 -14.11
CA LEU A 137 -12.63 6.95 -13.46
C LEU A 137 -12.57 5.85 -14.52
N GLU A 138 -11.42 5.24 -14.67
CA GLU A 138 -11.18 4.15 -15.62
C GLU A 138 -11.57 2.80 -15.02
N ASN A 139 -12.26 1.99 -15.83
CA ASN A 139 -12.71 0.63 -15.48
C ASN A 139 -13.48 0.55 -14.15
N ASN A 140 -14.17 1.63 -13.76
CA ASN A 140 -14.81 1.78 -12.45
C ASN A 140 -13.87 1.49 -11.27
N PHE A 141 -12.56 1.72 -11.42
CA PHE A 141 -11.58 1.27 -10.43
C PHE A 141 -10.43 2.24 -10.16
N PHE A 142 -9.93 3.00 -11.14
CA PHE A 142 -8.80 3.88 -10.88
C PHE A 142 -8.87 5.19 -11.66
N TYR A 143 -8.25 6.22 -11.08
CA TYR A 143 -7.94 7.47 -11.76
C TYR A 143 -6.46 7.47 -12.15
N GLU A 144 -6.12 8.03 -13.31
CA GLU A 144 -4.73 8.27 -13.70
C GLU A 144 -4.43 9.78 -13.70
N VAL A 145 -3.48 10.18 -12.85
CA VAL A 145 -2.94 11.53 -12.81
C VAL A 145 -1.71 11.56 -13.73
N PRO A 146 -1.69 12.43 -14.77
CA PRO A 146 -0.57 12.54 -15.70
C PRO A 146 0.75 12.89 -15.03
N ALA A 147 1.83 12.67 -15.78
CA ALA A 147 3.19 12.94 -15.31
C ALA A 147 3.36 14.36 -14.74
N THR A 148 3.77 14.44 -13.48
CA THR A 148 3.94 15.71 -12.77
C THR A 148 5.14 15.67 -11.84
N ASN A 149 5.80 16.82 -11.67
CA ASN A 149 6.88 17.03 -10.71
C ASN A 149 6.42 17.84 -9.48
N GLN A 150 5.10 17.98 -9.29
CA GLN A 150 4.54 18.68 -8.13
C GLN A 150 4.18 17.68 -7.02
N PRO A 151 4.45 18.01 -5.74
CA PRO A 151 3.95 17.22 -4.63
C PRO A 151 2.42 17.26 -4.61
N LEU A 152 1.80 16.09 -4.48
CA LEU A 152 0.34 15.93 -4.52
C LEU A 152 -0.18 15.56 -3.14
N LYS A 153 -1.35 16.09 -2.79
CA LYS A 153 -2.18 15.57 -1.70
C LYS A 153 -3.37 14.84 -2.29
N ILE A 154 -3.49 13.55 -2.02
CA ILE A 154 -4.57 12.70 -2.50
C ILE A 154 -5.36 12.24 -1.28
N GLU A 155 -6.64 12.58 -1.24
CA GLU A 155 -7.54 12.26 -0.13
C GLU A 155 -8.79 11.57 -0.67
N SER A 156 -9.42 10.73 0.15
CA SER A 156 -10.65 10.03 -0.22
C SER A 156 -11.50 9.75 1.02
N ASP A 157 -12.82 9.74 0.84
CA ASP A 157 -13.78 9.36 1.88
C ASP A 157 -13.80 7.85 2.14
N VAL A 158 -13.38 7.03 1.17
CA VAL A 158 -13.18 5.57 1.30
C VAL A 158 -11.71 5.18 1.10
N PRO A 159 -11.27 3.99 1.55
CA PRO A 159 -9.89 3.54 1.33
C PRO A 159 -9.51 3.48 -0.16
N ILE A 160 -8.31 3.96 -0.47
CA ILE A 160 -7.69 3.96 -1.80
C ILE A 160 -6.25 3.42 -1.69
N THR A 161 -5.68 3.01 -2.81
CA THR A 161 -4.24 2.78 -2.93
C THR A 161 -3.68 3.61 -4.07
N VAL A 162 -2.44 4.08 -3.92
CA VAL A 162 -1.77 4.92 -4.90
C VAL A 162 -0.50 4.23 -5.37
N ALA A 163 -0.41 4.02 -6.69
CA ALA A 163 0.81 3.57 -7.36
C ALA A 163 1.48 4.77 -8.02
N GLN A 164 2.75 4.98 -7.73
CA GLN A 164 3.62 5.94 -8.40
C GLN A 164 4.43 5.24 -9.48
N TYR A 165 4.42 5.79 -10.68
CA TYR A 165 5.15 5.28 -11.83
C TYR A 165 6.26 6.26 -12.18
N ILE A 166 7.50 5.78 -12.12
CA ILE A 166 8.67 6.43 -12.70
C ILE A 166 8.73 5.98 -14.16
N THR A 167 8.77 6.95 -15.08
CA THR A 167 8.69 6.65 -16.52
C THR A 167 10.06 6.25 -17.07
N SER A 168 10.09 5.68 -18.29
CA SER A 168 11.35 5.46 -19.00
C SER A 168 12.14 6.75 -19.13
N ASN A 169 13.47 6.63 -19.22
CA ASN A 169 14.34 7.79 -19.42
C ASN A 169 13.93 8.63 -20.63
N SER A 170 14.04 9.96 -20.50
CA SER A 170 13.72 10.94 -21.54
C SER A 170 12.26 10.95 -21.97
N GLN A 171 11.39 10.26 -21.24
CA GLN A 171 9.94 10.29 -21.46
C GLN A 171 9.28 11.20 -20.44
N CYS A 172 8.13 11.76 -20.79
CA CYS A 172 7.27 12.47 -19.83
C CYS A 172 7.95 13.63 -19.07
N GLY A 173 8.99 14.25 -19.63
CA GLY A 173 9.78 15.31 -18.97
C GLY A 173 10.95 14.83 -18.10
N ASN A 174 11.16 13.51 -18.00
CA ASN A 174 12.25 12.92 -17.20
C ASN A 174 13.59 12.90 -17.94
N THR A 175 14.24 14.06 -18.01
CA THR A 175 15.58 14.24 -18.62
C THR A 175 16.67 14.53 -17.59
N GLY A 176 16.38 14.42 -16.29
CA GLY A 176 17.18 15.02 -15.20
C GLY A 176 18.43 14.25 -14.76
N VAL A 177 18.65 13.01 -15.19
CA VAL A 177 19.84 12.18 -14.86
C VAL A 177 20.57 11.66 -16.11
N GLY A 178 20.56 12.44 -17.20
CA GLY A 178 21.13 11.99 -18.47
C GLY A 178 20.30 10.86 -19.06
N THR A 179 20.94 9.79 -19.54
CA THR A 179 20.30 8.57 -20.09
C THR A 179 20.14 7.45 -19.06
N LEU A 180 20.11 7.78 -17.76
CA LEU A 180 19.94 6.80 -16.68
C LEU A 180 18.48 6.60 -16.29
N GLY A 181 18.18 5.39 -15.84
CA GLY A 181 16.90 5.01 -15.30
C GLY A 181 15.97 4.43 -16.34
N ASP A 182 15.05 3.62 -15.84
CA ASP A 182 14.07 2.88 -16.59
C ASP A 182 12.80 2.77 -15.74
N PRO A 183 11.70 2.27 -16.32
CA PRO A 183 10.43 2.20 -15.64
C PRO A 183 10.48 1.51 -14.29
N GLU A 184 9.86 2.12 -13.29
CA GLU A 184 9.66 1.52 -11.99
C GLU A 184 8.29 1.91 -11.43
N VAL A 185 7.67 1.02 -10.67
CA VAL A 185 6.37 1.22 -10.03
C VAL A 185 6.52 1.06 -8.54
N ILE A 186 5.96 1.98 -7.77
CA ILE A 186 6.01 1.93 -6.31
C ILE A 186 4.60 2.14 -5.76
N TYR A 187 4.07 1.15 -5.03
CA TYR A 187 2.88 1.37 -4.21
C TYR A 187 3.27 2.24 -3.01
N LEU A 188 2.64 3.40 -2.90
CA LEU A 188 2.91 4.34 -1.83
C LEU A 188 2.26 3.90 -0.53
N SER A 189 2.83 4.34 0.59
CA SER A 189 2.19 4.20 1.89
C SER A 189 1.20 5.33 2.10
N PRO A 190 -0.03 5.05 2.56
CA PRO A 190 -0.86 6.11 3.10
C PRO A 190 -0.23 6.69 4.38
N VAL A 191 -0.60 7.92 4.73
CA VAL A 191 -0.16 8.62 5.94
C VAL A 191 -0.49 7.81 7.21
N GLU A 192 -1.58 7.06 7.17
CA GLU A 192 -2.03 6.18 8.26
C GLU A 192 -1.15 4.93 8.46
N GLN A 193 -0.39 4.51 7.44
CA GLN A 193 0.52 3.37 7.49
C GLN A 193 1.99 3.81 7.60
N ASN A 194 2.23 4.81 8.43
CA ASN A 194 3.57 5.32 8.70
C ASN A 194 4.40 4.37 9.57
N ILE A 195 5.71 4.59 9.52
CA ILE A 195 6.73 3.88 10.29
C ILE A 195 7.70 4.89 10.90
N SER A 196 8.36 4.55 12.00
CA SER A 196 9.33 5.44 12.67
C SER A 196 10.79 5.02 12.44
N LYS A 197 11.01 3.84 11.85
CA LYS A 197 12.34 3.31 11.56
C LYS A 197 12.28 2.28 10.44
N VAL A 198 13.27 2.31 9.57
CA VAL A 198 13.44 1.28 8.54
C VAL A 198 14.89 1.10 8.12
N ILE A 199 15.20 -0.12 7.67
CA ILE A 199 16.44 -0.49 7.01
C ILE A 199 16.08 -0.88 5.57
N TRP A 200 16.84 -0.38 4.60
CA TRP A 200 16.71 -0.78 3.20
C TRP A 200 18.07 -1.04 2.57
N ASN A 201 18.06 -1.55 1.33
CA ASN A 201 19.27 -1.83 0.56
C ASN A 201 19.33 -0.95 -0.69
N ALA A 202 20.22 0.04 -0.70
CA ALA A 202 20.57 0.78 -1.90
C ALA A 202 21.48 -0.08 -2.78
N THR A 203 20.89 -0.89 -3.66
CA THR A 203 21.62 -1.94 -4.38
C THR A 203 22.63 -1.36 -5.37
N SER A 204 23.89 -1.80 -5.29
CA SER A 204 24.92 -1.54 -6.30
C SER A 204 24.98 -2.61 -7.40
N ASN A 205 23.98 -3.49 -7.47
CA ASN A 205 23.95 -4.53 -8.49
C ASN A 205 23.71 -3.92 -9.88
N PHE A 206 24.16 -4.66 -10.90
CA PHE A 206 24.07 -4.26 -12.30
C PHE A 206 24.72 -2.90 -12.56
N ALA A 207 24.04 -2.01 -13.27
CA ALA A 207 24.56 -0.71 -13.70
C ALA A 207 24.04 0.46 -12.86
N ILE A 208 23.43 0.21 -11.68
CA ILE A 208 22.90 1.27 -10.83
C ILE A 208 24.05 2.06 -10.20
N THR A 209 24.08 3.38 -10.45
CA THR A 209 25.14 4.28 -9.98
C THR A 209 24.62 5.42 -9.11
N THR A 210 23.31 5.66 -9.10
CA THR A 210 22.67 6.70 -8.29
C THR A 210 21.61 6.08 -7.40
N HIS A 211 21.52 6.55 -6.16
CA HIS A 211 20.53 6.09 -5.20
C HIS A 211 19.92 7.27 -4.49
N TYR A 212 18.62 7.17 -4.27
CA TYR A 212 17.82 8.20 -3.65
C TYR A 212 16.91 7.59 -2.59
N TYR A 213 16.53 8.43 -1.65
CA TYR A 213 15.36 8.22 -0.83
C TYR A 213 14.48 9.48 -0.88
N SER A 214 13.18 9.28 -0.79
CA SER A 214 12.22 10.35 -0.55
C SER A 214 11.41 10.02 0.70
N VAL A 215 11.31 10.97 1.63
CA VAL A 215 10.59 10.81 2.89
C VAL A 215 9.59 11.94 3.06
N ILE A 216 8.40 11.60 3.56
CA ILE A 216 7.37 12.54 3.98
C ILE A 216 7.08 12.31 5.46
N LEU A 217 7.13 13.37 6.25
CA LEU A 217 6.98 13.33 7.71
C LEU A 217 6.30 14.62 8.23
N PRO A 218 5.73 14.58 9.45
CA PRO A 218 5.16 15.77 10.07
C PRO A 218 6.17 16.92 10.18
N LYS A 219 5.71 18.15 9.97
CA LYS A 219 6.49 19.38 10.16
C LYS A 219 6.65 19.74 11.65
N GLY A 220 5.63 19.45 12.45
CA GLY A 220 5.55 19.82 13.86
C GLY A 220 6.33 18.90 14.79
N GLY A 221 6.42 19.30 16.05
CA GLY A 221 7.09 18.53 17.10
C GLY A 221 8.59 18.39 16.85
N THR A 222 9.13 17.20 17.11
CA THR A 222 10.56 16.89 17.02
C THR A 222 10.93 16.11 15.75
N ALA A 223 9.97 15.81 14.87
CA ALA A 223 10.12 14.96 13.68
C ALA A 223 11.37 15.31 12.83
N ILE A 224 11.55 16.59 12.49
CA ILE A 224 12.71 17.07 11.71
C ILE A 224 14.00 16.96 12.52
N SER A 225 13.99 17.43 13.77
CA SER A 225 15.17 17.44 14.65
C SER A 225 15.63 16.04 15.09
N SER A 226 14.73 15.06 15.08
CA SER A 226 14.98 13.66 15.45
C SER A 226 15.30 12.79 14.23
N PHE A 227 15.04 13.27 13.01
CA PHE A 227 15.29 12.52 11.78
C PHE A 227 16.78 12.20 11.62
N ARG A 228 17.09 10.94 11.34
CA ARG A 228 18.45 10.47 11.07
C ARG A 228 18.52 9.62 9.81
N ILE A 229 19.63 9.75 9.11
CA ILE A 229 20.07 8.86 8.03
C ILE A 229 21.38 8.20 8.46
N ASP A 230 21.42 6.88 8.55
CA ASP A 230 22.57 6.10 9.02
C ASP A 230 23.12 6.59 10.39
N GLY A 231 22.22 7.08 11.25
CA GLY A 231 22.55 7.65 12.58
C GLY A 231 23.01 9.12 12.56
N ALA A 232 23.25 9.71 11.38
CA ALA A 232 23.62 11.12 11.23
C ALA A 232 22.40 12.03 11.20
N THR A 233 22.54 13.25 11.74
CA THR A 233 21.52 14.30 11.62
C THR A 233 21.45 14.83 10.19
N VAL A 234 20.27 15.30 9.78
CA VAL A 234 20.07 15.96 8.50
C VAL A 234 19.84 17.45 8.74
N ASN A 235 20.38 18.30 7.86
CA ASN A 235 20.19 19.74 7.97
C ASN A 235 18.69 20.10 7.83
N PRO A 236 18.07 20.74 8.83
CA PRO A 236 16.65 21.11 8.79
C PRO A 236 16.23 21.93 7.56
N PHE A 237 17.15 22.69 6.95
CA PHE A 237 16.88 23.49 5.75
C PHE A 237 16.72 22.65 4.47
N GLN A 238 17.04 21.36 4.51
CA GLN A 238 16.85 20.44 3.37
C GLN A 238 15.42 19.87 3.30
N PHE A 239 14.62 20.07 4.36
CA PHE A 239 13.21 19.69 4.36
C PHE A 239 12.37 20.79 3.72
N ILE A 240 11.57 20.41 2.73
CA ILE A 240 10.70 21.30 1.98
C ILE A 240 9.28 21.14 2.53
N GLN A 241 8.60 22.26 2.82
CA GLN A 241 7.20 22.21 3.21
C GLN A 241 6.34 21.65 2.08
N HIS A 242 5.46 20.70 2.40
CA HIS A 242 4.57 20.12 1.41
C HIS A 242 3.52 21.17 0.97
N ALA A 243 3.55 21.57 -0.30
CA ALA A 243 2.75 22.71 -0.80
C ALA A 243 1.24 22.52 -0.63
N GLN A 244 0.77 21.27 -0.65
CA GLN A 244 -0.64 20.90 -0.54
C GLN A 244 -1.06 20.50 0.88
N ASP A 245 -0.11 20.38 1.81
CA ASP A 245 -0.39 20.15 3.24
C ASP A 245 0.74 20.73 4.11
N PRO A 246 0.62 21.98 4.57
CA PRO A 246 1.66 22.64 5.37
C PRO A 246 2.01 21.95 6.69
N ASN A 247 1.22 20.96 7.15
CA ASN A 247 1.52 20.17 8.34
C ASN A 247 2.60 19.11 8.10
N PHE A 248 2.98 18.87 6.85
CA PHE A 248 3.99 17.91 6.45
C PHE A 248 5.16 18.61 5.74
N VAL A 249 6.31 17.99 5.85
CA VAL A 249 7.49 18.30 5.05
C VAL A 249 7.91 17.05 4.30
N TYR A 250 8.65 17.23 3.22
CA TYR A 250 9.31 16.15 2.52
C TYR A 250 10.78 16.46 2.30
N ILE A 251 11.55 15.40 2.08
CA ILE A 251 12.97 15.47 1.73
C ILE A 251 13.28 14.41 0.70
N THR A 252 14.02 14.79 -0.34
CA THR A 252 14.50 13.89 -1.38
C THR A 252 16.00 14.10 -1.54
N GLN A 253 16.80 13.07 -1.29
CA GLN A 253 18.25 13.18 -1.30
C GLN A 253 18.91 11.95 -1.90
N THR A 254 20.15 12.14 -2.35
CA THR A 254 21.04 11.06 -2.73
C THR A 254 21.65 10.36 -1.52
N VAL A 255 21.92 9.07 -1.66
CA VAL A 255 22.65 8.28 -0.67
C VAL A 255 23.63 7.34 -1.37
N GLY A 256 24.64 6.84 -0.66
CA GLY A 256 25.55 5.83 -1.24
C GLY A 256 24.90 4.44 -1.33
N ALA A 257 25.57 3.53 -2.04
CA ALA A 257 25.16 2.12 -2.10
C ALA A 257 25.28 1.39 -0.76
N GLY A 258 24.61 0.24 -0.64
CA GLY A 258 24.65 -0.65 0.52
C GLY A 258 23.43 -0.53 1.42
N GLN A 259 23.51 -1.16 2.60
CA GLN A 259 22.47 -1.08 3.61
C GLN A 259 22.37 0.35 4.15
N ARG A 260 21.14 0.86 4.26
CA ARG A 260 20.83 2.19 4.76
C ARG A 260 19.74 2.13 5.81
N ARG A 261 19.70 3.12 6.69
CA ARG A 261 18.72 3.24 7.77
C ARG A 261 18.19 4.65 7.91
N ILE A 262 16.86 4.77 8.00
CA ILE A 262 16.17 6.01 8.35
C ILE A 262 15.45 5.78 9.67
N GLU A 263 15.47 6.80 10.52
CA GLU A 263 14.69 6.83 11.76
C GLU A 263 14.27 8.24 12.14
N SER A 264 13.15 8.34 12.84
CA SER A 264 12.64 9.55 13.47
C SER A 264 11.83 9.13 14.70
N ASP A 265 11.71 10.00 15.70
CA ASP A 265 10.78 9.78 16.81
C ASP A 265 9.30 9.94 16.39
N SER A 266 9.07 10.41 15.17
CA SER A 266 7.76 10.59 14.56
C SER A 266 7.59 9.64 13.39
N GLY A 267 6.34 9.28 13.07
CA GLY A 267 6.02 8.45 11.92
C GLY A 267 6.29 9.17 10.60
N PHE A 268 6.79 8.44 9.61
CA PHE A 268 7.02 8.91 8.25
C PHE A 268 6.61 7.87 7.20
N ASN A 269 6.45 8.30 5.96
CA ASN A 269 6.39 7.45 4.78
C ASN A 269 7.67 7.63 3.97
N ALA A 270 8.19 6.54 3.41
CA ALA A 270 9.44 6.60 2.64
C ALA A 270 9.38 5.70 1.40
N ILE A 271 10.05 6.16 0.34
CA ILE A 271 10.38 5.36 -0.84
C ILE A 271 11.89 5.41 -1.07
N ALA A 272 12.45 4.33 -1.58
CA ALA A 272 13.86 4.24 -1.95
C ALA A 272 13.95 3.71 -3.37
N TYR A 273 14.84 4.31 -4.16
CA TYR A 273 14.98 4.00 -5.57
C TYR A 273 16.36 4.41 -6.08
N GLY A 274 16.75 3.89 -7.23
CA GLY A 274 18.02 4.22 -7.84
C GLY A 274 18.02 3.97 -9.34
N TYR A 275 18.95 4.62 -10.03
CA TYR A 275 19.03 4.59 -11.49
C TYR A 275 20.42 4.19 -11.97
N GLY A 276 20.42 3.41 -13.04
CA GLY A 276 21.58 2.97 -13.78
C GLY A 276 21.41 3.17 -15.28
N GLN A 277 22.42 2.79 -16.05
CA GLN A 277 22.28 2.79 -17.49
C GLN A 277 21.32 1.67 -17.88
N ASN A 278 20.13 2.04 -18.36
CA ASN A 278 19.07 1.12 -18.76
C ASN A 278 18.64 0.16 -17.62
N GLU A 279 18.55 0.69 -16.39
CA GLU A 279 18.22 -0.11 -15.21
C GLU A 279 17.64 0.80 -14.12
N SER A 280 16.68 0.28 -13.36
CA SER A 280 16.17 0.94 -12.15
C SER A 280 15.79 -0.04 -11.06
N TYR A 281 15.81 0.46 -9.83
CA TYR A 281 15.08 -0.20 -8.75
C TYR A 281 14.27 0.84 -8.00
N GLY A 282 13.17 0.40 -7.41
CA GLY A 282 12.40 1.21 -6.51
C GLY A 282 11.45 0.36 -5.69
N TYR A 283 11.21 0.80 -4.47
CA TYR A 283 10.25 0.15 -3.60
C TYR A 283 9.82 1.11 -2.50
N ASN A 284 8.71 0.74 -1.87
CA ASN A 284 8.29 1.35 -0.64
C ASN A 284 9.34 1.02 0.43
N ALA A 285 10.05 2.04 0.92
CA ALA A 285 11.18 1.86 1.83
C ALA A 285 10.73 1.50 3.25
N GLY A 286 9.46 1.18 3.46
CA GLY A 286 8.89 0.72 4.70
C GLY A 286 7.44 1.19 4.84
N THR A 287 6.55 0.23 4.97
CA THR A 287 5.13 0.47 5.21
C THR A 287 4.64 -0.43 6.31
N ASN A 288 3.72 0.07 7.12
CA ASN A 288 3.00 -0.78 8.03
C ASN A 288 1.90 -1.49 7.22
N VAL A 289 1.94 -2.82 7.11
CA VAL A 289 0.85 -3.58 6.46
C VAL A 289 -0.07 -4.11 7.55
N ARG A 290 -0.77 -3.20 8.22
CA ARG A 290 -1.75 -3.55 9.26
C ARG A 290 -3.15 -3.33 8.75
N ASP A 291 -4.08 -4.15 9.21
CA ASP A 291 -5.49 -3.84 9.05
C ASP A 291 -5.79 -2.62 9.94
N LEU A 292 -6.20 -1.51 9.34
CA LEU A 292 -6.51 -0.27 10.08
C LEU A 292 -7.79 -0.41 10.92
N TYR A 293 -8.61 -1.43 10.65
CA TYR A 293 -9.96 -1.60 11.17
C TYR A 293 -10.15 -2.87 12.00
N GLN A 294 -9.31 -3.88 11.78
CA GLN A 294 -9.30 -5.11 12.54
C GLN A 294 -8.13 -5.14 13.54
N GLN A 295 -8.45 -4.93 14.80
CA GLN A 295 -7.51 -4.89 15.91
C GLN A 295 -7.89 -5.92 16.96
N ILE A 296 -6.89 -6.53 17.60
CA ILE A 296 -7.07 -7.30 18.82
C ILE A 296 -6.70 -6.39 19.97
N GLY A 297 -7.63 -6.20 20.89
CA GLY A 297 -7.46 -5.40 22.10
C GLY A 297 -7.73 -6.22 23.35
N VAL A 298 -7.38 -5.63 24.49
CA VAL A 298 -7.86 -6.07 25.79
C VAL A 298 -8.52 -4.89 26.49
N SER A 299 -9.67 -5.14 27.12
CA SER A 299 -10.37 -4.17 27.94
C SER A 299 -10.28 -4.65 29.38
N SER A 300 -9.56 -3.94 30.24
CA SER A 300 -9.63 -4.18 31.68
C SER A 300 -10.83 -3.45 32.27
N GLN A 301 -11.34 -3.97 33.39
CA GLN A 301 -12.50 -3.40 34.09
C GLN A 301 -12.26 -1.95 34.58
N TYR A 302 -11.00 -1.57 34.79
CA TYR A 302 -10.58 -0.29 35.37
C TYR A 302 -9.57 0.48 34.51
N GLY A 303 -9.25 0.01 33.30
CA GLY A 303 -8.19 0.59 32.47
C GLY A 303 -8.67 1.66 31.52
N ILE A 304 -7.85 2.70 31.40
CA ILE A 304 -7.90 3.75 30.36
C ILE A 304 -6.90 3.49 29.22
N GLU A 305 -6.19 2.34 29.27
CA GLU A 305 -5.07 2.02 28.38
C GLU A 305 -5.52 1.70 26.95
N GLN A 306 -4.86 2.33 25.98
CA GLN A 306 -5.09 2.18 24.53
C GLN A 306 -4.23 1.09 23.88
N ILE A 307 -3.42 0.40 24.68
CA ILE A 307 -2.45 -0.63 24.27
C ILE A 307 -2.90 -1.94 24.93
N PRO A 308 -2.67 -3.13 24.31
CA PRO A 308 -3.07 -4.41 24.90
C PRO A 308 -2.18 -4.83 26.08
N SER A 309 -2.16 -4.01 27.14
CA SER A 309 -1.44 -4.24 28.39
C SER A 309 -2.40 -4.15 29.56
N VAL A 310 -2.31 -5.12 30.47
CA VAL A 310 -3.10 -5.16 31.71
C VAL A 310 -2.18 -5.43 32.89
N CYS A 311 -2.47 -4.83 34.03
CA CYS A 311 -1.72 -5.11 35.26
C CYS A 311 -1.91 -6.58 35.65
N THR A 312 -0.84 -7.21 36.14
CA THR A 312 -0.89 -8.58 36.65
C THR A 312 -2.01 -8.75 37.69
N GLY A 313 -2.83 -9.78 37.54
CA GLY A 313 -3.96 -10.07 38.44
C GLY A 313 -5.21 -9.23 38.21
N SER A 314 -5.22 -8.29 37.26
CA SER A 314 -6.42 -7.52 36.93
C SER A 314 -7.34 -8.28 35.96
N PRO A 315 -8.67 -8.26 36.18
CA PRO A 315 -9.61 -8.85 35.24
C PRO A 315 -9.62 -8.09 33.92
N PHE A 316 -9.63 -8.82 32.81
CA PHE A 316 -9.68 -8.26 31.46
C PHE A 316 -10.52 -9.14 30.53
N LYS A 317 -10.99 -8.54 29.43
CA LYS A 317 -11.65 -9.22 28.31
C LYS A 317 -10.84 -9.02 27.05
N PHE A 318 -10.63 -10.08 26.27
CA PHE A 318 -10.20 -9.95 24.89
C PHE A 318 -11.31 -9.31 24.08
N LYS A 319 -10.96 -8.37 23.20
CA LYS A 319 -11.88 -7.80 22.23
C LYS A 319 -11.27 -7.81 20.84
N VAL A 320 -12.11 -7.98 19.84
CA VAL A 320 -11.74 -7.80 18.43
C VAL A 320 -12.61 -6.73 17.83
N SER A 321 -12.01 -5.86 17.03
CA SER A 321 -12.72 -4.85 16.26
C SER A 321 -12.95 -5.36 14.84
N LEU A 322 -14.14 -5.14 14.28
CA LEU A 322 -14.45 -5.51 12.89
C LEU A 322 -15.11 -4.32 12.16
N PRO A 323 -14.78 -4.09 10.88
CA PRO A 323 -15.39 -3.03 10.08
C PRO A 323 -16.81 -3.36 9.58
N TYR A 324 -17.44 -4.42 10.10
CA TYR A 324 -18.76 -4.92 9.72
C TYR A 324 -19.42 -5.68 10.89
N LEU A 325 -20.73 -5.88 10.78
CA LEU A 325 -21.50 -6.71 11.71
C LEU A 325 -21.35 -8.19 11.33
N VAL A 326 -21.30 -9.07 12.34
CA VAL A 326 -21.13 -10.52 12.14
C VAL A 326 -22.34 -11.29 12.64
N ASP A 327 -22.68 -12.38 11.97
CA ASP A 327 -23.72 -13.34 12.38
C ASP A 327 -23.22 -14.32 13.44
N SER A 328 -21.92 -14.59 13.47
CA SER A 328 -21.28 -15.44 14.44
C SER A 328 -19.78 -15.14 14.56
N MET A 329 -19.21 -15.49 15.71
CA MET A 329 -17.78 -15.38 15.97
C MET A 329 -17.28 -16.59 16.74
N ARG A 330 -16.27 -17.28 16.18
CA ARG A 330 -15.57 -18.35 16.87
C ARG A 330 -14.23 -17.85 17.41
N TRP A 331 -14.11 -17.84 18.72
CA TRP A 331 -12.86 -17.64 19.45
C TRP A 331 -12.16 -18.98 19.60
N ASN A 332 -10.98 -19.15 19.03
CA ASN A 332 -10.15 -20.33 19.25
C ASN A 332 -8.91 -19.93 20.05
N LEU A 333 -8.90 -20.28 21.34
CA LEU A 333 -7.85 -19.97 22.30
C LEU A 333 -7.15 -21.25 22.77
N SER A 334 -7.26 -22.36 22.03
CA SER A 334 -6.79 -23.68 22.46
C SER A 334 -5.27 -23.77 22.65
N SER A 335 -4.52 -22.80 22.12
CA SER A 335 -3.08 -22.67 22.30
C SER A 335 -2.68 -21.76 23.47
N LEU A 336 -3.65 -21.17 24.19
CA LEU A 336 -3.44 -20.30 25.34
C LEU A 336 -3.91 -20.99 26.63
N PRO A 337 -3.22 -20.75 27.77
CA PRO A 337 -3.69 -21.20 29.07
C PRO A 337 -4.98 -20.45 29.47
N GLY A 338 -5.97 -21.16 30.00
CA GLY A 338 -7.23 -20.59 30.50
C GLY A 338 -8.48 -21.11 29.77
N ASN A 339 -9.66 -20.70 30.26
CA ASN A 339 -10.96 -21.00 29.65
C ASN A 339 -11.61 -19.72 29.09
N PRO A 340 -12.45 -19.83 28.05
CA PRO A 340 -12.72 -21.04 27.26
C PRO A 340 -11.62 -21.30 26.21
N ALA A 341 -11.23 -22.57 26.02
CA ALA A 341 -10.30 -22.97 24.95
C ALA A 341 -10.87 -22.72 23.54
N SER A 342 -12.21 -22.75 23.39
CA SER A 342 -12.92 -22.37 22.19
C SER A 342 -14.33 -21.90 22.56
N ALA A 343 -14.79 -20.82 21.96
CA ALA A 343 -16.16 -20.30 22.16
C ALA A 343 -16.75 -19.88 20.81
N LEU A 344 -17.95 -20.38 20.50
CA LEU A 344 -18.73 -19.91 19.36
C LEU A 344 -19.87 -19.04 19.88
N ILE A 345 -19.90 -17.78 19.43
CA ILE A 345 -20.97 -16.83 19.71
C ILE A 345 -21.79 -16.71 18.44
N THR A 346 -23.11 -16.78 18.56
CA THR A 346 -24.03 -16.50 17.46
C THR A 346 -24.77 -15.21 17.82
N TYR A 347 -24.86 -14.30 16.87
CA TYR A 347 -25.49 -12.99 17.02
C TYR A 347 -26.83 -12.97 16.30
N SER A 348 -27.49 -11.81 16.28
CA SER A 348 -28.76 -11.64 15.59
C SER A 348 -28.63 -11.97 14.11
N ASN A 349 -29.73 -12.46 13.52
CA ASN A 349 -29.83 -12.73 12.09
C ASN A 349 -31.08 -12.02 11.53
N PRO A 350 -30.95 -10.91 10.77
CA PRO A 350 -29.69 -10.30 10.33
C PRO A 350 -28.92 -9.62 11.49
N PRO A 351 -27.59 -9.50 11.40
CA PRO A 351 -26.77 -8.82 12.40
C PRO A 351 -27.17 -7.35 12.58
N VAL A 352 -27.18 -6.87 13.82
CA VAL A 352 -27.55 -5.48 14.18
C VAL A 352 -26.46 -4.80 15.03
N PRO A 353 -26.35 -3.46 15.03
CA PRO A 353 -25.32 -2.75 15.81
C PRO A 353 -25.28 -3.08 17.30
N SER A 354 -26.42 -3.46 17.90
CA SER A 354 -26.50 -3.86 19.31
C SER A 354 -25.89 -5.24 19.61
N ASP A 355 -25.53 -6.01 18.59
CA ASP A 355 -24.78 -7.27 18.76
C ASP A 355 -23.32 -7.01 19.16
N ALA A 356 -22.78 -5.82 18.89
CA ALA A 356 -21.46 -5.39 19.31
C ALA A 356 -21.50 -4.76 20.70
N ASP A 357 -20.45 -4.96 21.51
CA ASP A 357 -20.38 -4.37 22.85
C ASP A 357 -20.25 -2.85 22.82
N SER A 358 -19.59 -2.33 21.78
CA SER A 358 -19.31 -0.91 21.61
C SER A 358 -18.89 -0.62 20.17
N THR A 359 -18.90 0.67 19.81
CA THR A 359 -18.44 1.14 18.52
C THR A 359 -17.42 2.25 18.67
N THR A 360 -16.41 2.27 17.80
CA THR A 360 -15.49 3.41 17.66
C THR A 360 -15.50 3.91 16.22
N ILE A 361 -15.09 5.15 15.99
CA ILE A 361 -14.90 5.69 14.64
C ILE A 361 -13.41 5.77 14.37
N VAL A 362 -12.93 5.01 13.38
CA VAL A 362 -11.55 5.04 12.92
C VAL A 362 -11.55 5.55 11.48
N ASN A 363 -10.90 6.70 11.24
CA ASN A 363 -10.85 7.37 9.94
C ASN A 363 -12.23 7.54 9.29
N GLY A 364 -13.26 7.91 10.07
CA GLY A 364 -14.63 8.09 9.58
C GLY A 364 -15.41 6.80 9.31
N LYS A 365 -14.85 5.62 9.59
CA LYS A 365 -15.54 4.33 9.52
C LYS A 365 -15.93 3.86 10.91
N THR A 366 -17.20 3.49 11.10
CA THR A 366 -17.67 2.83 12.32
C THR A 366 -17.10 1.42 12.41
N ILE A 367 -16.47 1.12 13.54
CA ILE A 367 -15.88 -0.17 13.87
C ILE A 367 -16.61 -0.74 15.05
N TYR A 368 -16.99 -2.02 14.95
CA TYR A 368 -17.76 -2.75 15.95
C TYR A 368 -16.84 -3.62 16.78
N TRP A 369 -16.91 -3.50 18.10
CA TRP A 369 -16.09 -4.27 19.03
C TRP A 369 -16.89 -5.43 19.62
N TYR A 370 -16.28 -6.62 19.58
CA TYR A 370 -16.84 -7.85 20.13
C TYR A 370 -15.88 -8.44 21.16
N SER A 371 -16.39 -8.75 22.34
CA SER A 371 -15.63 -9.31 23.44
C SER A 371 -15.75 -10.82 23.46
N LEU A 372 -14.67 -11.46 23.91
CA LEU A 372 -14.77 -12.82 24.42
C LEU A 372 -15.71 -12.81 25.64
N PRO A 373 -16.73 -13.68 25.68
CA PRO A 373 -17.60 -13.84 26.83
C PRO A 373 -16.76 -14.23 28.05
N THR A 374 -17.01 -13.59 29.17
CA THR A 374 -16.53 -14.09 30.46
C THR A 374 -17.32 -15.33 30.80
N SER A 375 -16.62 -16.46 31.01
CA SER A 375 -17.18 -17.65 31.65
C SER A 375 -17.54 -17.38 33.10
#